data_AF-A0A1W9VR22-F1
#
_entry.id   AF-A0A1W9VR22-F1
#
_cell.length_a   1.000
_cell.length_b   1.000
_cell.length_c   1.000
_cell.angle_alpha   90.00
_cell.angle_beta   90.00
_cell.angle_gamma   90.00
#
_symmetry.space_group_name_H-M   'P 1'
#
loop_
_entity.id
_entity.type
_entity.pdbx_description
1 polymer ?
#
loop_
_entity_poly.entity_id
_entity_poly.type
_entity_poly.pdbx_seq_one_letter_code
_entity_poly.pdbx_strand_id
1 'polypeptide(L)' 'MVKEVEVILISSLPQDKVRKLFFIPLEDISQALNYVKDKYGEDFQAYILPSGNNTVPKII' A
#
# COMPACT_ATOMS: atom_id res chain seq x y z
N MET A 1 -15.59 3.03 14.46
CA MET A 1 -14.71 3.93 13.69
C MET A 1 -13.95 3.08 12.70
N VAL A 2 -14.14 3.30 11.40
CA VAL A 2 -13.27 2.68 10.39
C VAL A 2 -11.95 3.44 10.46
N LYS A 3 -10.82 2.74 10.65
CA LYS A 3 -9.50 3.36 10.53
C LYS A 3 -9.33 3.75 9.06
N GLU A 4 -9.12 5.03 8.79
CA GLU A 4 -8.68 5.48 7.48
C GLU A 4 -7.30 4.86 7.22
N VAL A 5 -7.22 4.04 6.18
CA VAL A 5 -5.97 3.45 5.71
C VAL A 5 -5.62 4.13 4.40
N GLU A 6 -4.37 4.53 4.25
CA GLU A 6 -3.85 4.90 2.94
C GLU A 6 -3.59 3.64 2.13
N VAL A 7 -3.98 3.68 0.86
CA VAL A 7 -3.77 2.57 -0.06
C VAL A 7 -2.84 3.07 -1.17
N ILE A 8 -1.64 2.49 -1.22
CA ILE A 8 -0.70 2.66 -2.32
C ILE A 8 -1.07 1.64 -3.40
N LEU A 9 -1.20 2.09 -4.65
CA LEU A 9 -1.45 1.23 -5.80
C LEU A 9 -0.29 1.31 -6.79
N ILE A 10 0.43 0.21 -6.95
CA ILE A 10 1.43 0.01 -7.99
C ILE A 10 0.76 -0.72 -9.16
N SER A 11 0.55 -0.01 -10.27
CA SER A 11 -0.07 -0.56 -11.48
C SER A 11 0.23 0.30 -12.70
N SER A 12 -0.05 -0.23 -13.89
CA SER A 12 0.02 0.53 -15.15
C SER A 12 -1.19 1.45 -15.39
N LEU A 13 -2.08 1.62 -14.40
CA LEU A 13 -3.24 2.49 -14.55
C LEU A 13 -2.83 3.97 -14.61
N PRO A 14 -3.53 4.80 -15.40
CA PRO A 14 -3.34 6.24 -15.40
C PRO A 14 -3.47 6.83 -13.99
N GLN A 15 -2.47 7.61 -13.56
CA GLN A 15 -2.40 8.10 -12.19
C GLN A 15 -3.60 9.00 -11.81
N ASP A 16 -4.22 9.68 -12.78
CA ASP A 16 -5.42 10.50 -12.57
C ASP A 16 -6.63 9.64 -12.16
N LYS A 17 -6.76 8.43 -12.71
CA LYS A 17 -7.80 7.46 -12.32
C LYS A 17 -7.54 6.90 -10.94
N VAL A 18 -6.28 6.58 -10.63
CA VAL A 18 -5.89 6.06 -9.31
C VAL A 18 -6.19 7.08 -8.21
N ARG A 19 -5.85 8.35 -8.43
CA ARG A 19 -6.14 9.44 -7.47
C ARG A 19 -7.64 9.68 -7.28
N LYS A 20 -8.46 9.54 -8.33
CA LYS A 20 -9.94 9.61 -8.21
C LYS A 20 -10.53 8.51 -7.33
N LEU A 21 -9.82 7.39 -7.15
CA LEU A 21 -10.17 6.31 -6.23
C LEU A 21 -9.60 6.50 -4.82
N PHE A 22 -9.03 7.67 -4.52
CA PHE A 22 -8.39 8.00 -3.24
C PHE A 22 -7.17 7.13 -2.91
N PHE A 23 -6.53 6.55 -3.92
CA PHE A 23 -5.29 5.81 -3.80
C PHE A 23 -4.08 6.68 -4.12
N ILE A 24 -2.93 6.29 -3.58
CA ILE A 24 -1.62 6.89 -3.86
C ILE A 24 -0.97 6.09 -5.00
N PRO A 25 -0.86 6.62 -6.22
CA PRO A 25 -0.18 5.93 -7.32
C PRO A 25 1.34 6.00 -7.13
N LEU A 26 2.02 4.86 -7.19
CA LEU A 26 3.49 4.76 -7.27
C LEU A 26 3.88 3.79 -8.39
N GLU A 27 5.06 3.97 -8.96
CA GLU A 27 5.45 3.24 -10.18
C GLU A 27 6.00 1.85 -9.89
N ASP A 28 6.67 1.69 -8.75
CA ASP A 28 7.33 0.45 -8.37
C ASP A 28 7.40 0.27 -6.84
N ILE A 29 7.86 -0.91 -6.43
CA ILE A 29 7.94 -1.28 -5.02
C ILE A 29 9.01 -0.47 -4.26
N SER A 30 10.08 -0.02 -4.92
CA SER A 30 11.13 0.78 -4.31
C SER A 30 10.59 2.16 -3.90
N GLN A 31 9.81 2.80 -4.78
CA GLN A 31 9.12 4.05 -4.47
C GLN A 31 8.15 3.88 -3.30
N ALA A 32 7.39 2.77 -3.27
CA ALA A 32 6.47 2.49 -2.16
C ALA A 32 7.20 2.26 -0.83
N LEU A 33 8.32 1.54 -0.85
CA LEU A 33 9.14 1.33 0.34
C LEU A 33 9.74 2.65 0.85
N ASN A 34 10.25 3.51 -0.04
CA ASN A 34 10.76 4.83 0.35
C ASN A 34 9.66 5.69 0.97
N TYR A 35 8.47 5.74 0.37
CA TYR A 35 7.32 6.46 0.93
C TYR A 35 6.95 5.98 2.34
N VAL A 36 6.93 4.66 2.56
CA VAL A 36 6.60 4.07 3.87
C VAL A 36 7.71 4.35 4.90
N LYS A 37 8.98 4.26 4.50
CA LYS A 37 10.14 4.58 5.36
C LYS A 37 10.16 6.04 5.79
N ASP A 38 9.92 6.96 4.86
CA ASP A 38 9.84 8.39 5.16
C ASP A 38 8.74 8.69 6.19
N LYS A 39 7.64 7.92 6.16
CA LYS A 39 6.49 8.12 7.03
C LYS A 39 6.59 7.42 8.38
N TYR A 40 7.11 6.20 8.43
CA TYR A 40 7.09 5.33 9.61
C TYR A 40 8.48 5.02 10.20
N GLY A 41 9.55 5.49 9.55
CA GLY A 41 10.93 5.23 9.91
C GLY A 41 11.53 4.00 9.20
N GLU A 42 12.87 3.91 9.23
CA GLU A 42 13.61 2.82 8.57
C GLU A 42 13.32 1.43 9.16
N ASP A 43 13.00 1.36 10.46
CA ASP A 43 12.76 0.11 11.20
C ASP A 43 11.28 -0.31 11.24
N PHE A 44 10.47 0.13 10.27
CA PHE A 44 9.05 -0.24 10.23
C PHE A 44 8.89 -1.76 10.07
N GLN A 45 7.87 -2.31 10.73
CA GLN A 45 7.49 -3.71 10.58
C GLN A 45 6.30 -3.83 9.63
N ALA A 46 6.32 -4.85 8.79
CA ALA A 46 5.26 -5.11 7.83
C ALA A 46 4.97 -6.60 7.68
N TYR A 47 3.74 -6.90 7.29
CA TYR A 47 3.33 -8.22 6.85
C TYR A 47 3.40 -8.28 5.33
N ILE A 48 4.02 -9.32 4.79
CA ILE A 48 4.02 -9.60 3.35
C ILE A 48 2.99 -10.69 3.09
N LEU A 49 2.00 -10.37 2.26
CA LEU A 49 1.02 -11.32 1.73
C LEU A 49 1.27 -11.46 0.23
N PRO A 50 2.07 -12.44 -0.23
CA PRO A 50 2.42 -12.57 -1.66
C PRO A 50 1.19 -12.73 -2.56
N SER A 51 0.13 -13.35 -2.05
CA SER A 51 -1.15 -13.53 -2.72
C SER A 51 -2.28 -13.11 -1.78
N GLY A 52 -2.62 -11.82 -1.76
CA GLY A 52 -3.66 -11.29 -0.86
C GLY A 52 -5.07 -11.79 -1.18
N ASN A 53 -5.35 -12.14 -2.43
CA ASN A 53 -6.67 -12.55 -2.91
C ASN A 53 -7.13 -13.94 -2.45
N ASN A 54 -6.21 -14.84 -2.10
CA ASN A 54 -6.51 -16.21 -1.67
C ASN A 54 -6.21 -16.45 -0.18
N THR A 55 -5.84 -15.40 0.56
CA THR A 55 -5.46 -15.47 1.97
C THR A 55 -6.52 -14.78 2.82
N VAL A 56 -6.94 -15.43 3.91
CA VAL A 56 -7.86 -14.83 4.89
C VAL A 56 -7.08 -14.56 6.19
N PRO A 57 -6.75 -13.29 6.50
CA PRO A 57 -6.13 -12.95 7.77
C PRO A 57 -7.07 -13.29 8.92
N LYS A 58 -6.56 -13.98 9.94
CA LYS A 58 -7.30 -14.28 11.17
C LYS A 58 -6.64 -13.55 12.33
N ILE A 59 -7.42 -12.73 13.03
CA ILE A 59 -7.02 -12.21 14.35
C ILE A 59 -7.19 -13.37 15.33
N ILE A 60 -6.10 -13.75 15.99
CA ILE A 60 -6.11 -14.77 17.06
C ILE A 60 -6.46 -14.06 18.37
#